data_AF-A0A0L8FM07-F1
#
_entry.id   AF-A0A0L8FM07-F1
#
_cell.length_a   1.000
_cell.length_b   1.000
_cell.length_c   1.000
_cell.angle_alpha   90.00
_cell.angle_beta   90.00
_cell.angle_gamma   90.00
#
_symmetry.space_group_name_H-M   'P 1'
#
loop_
_entity.id
_entity.type
_entity.pdbx_description
1 polymer ?
#
loop_
_entity_poly.entity_id
_entity_poly.type
_entity_poly.pdbx_seq_one_letter_code
_entity_poly.pdbx_strand_id
1 'polypeptide(L)' 'MFLAACECVVYQSYGNSRGKFTSPNFPETYPRNINCILYTFIGDLGEIIELSFLEFDLKMPGQDR' A
#
# COMPACT_ATOMS: atom_id res chain seq x y z
N MET A 1 -5.05 26.20 7.96
CA MET A 1 -5.83 25.30 7.08
C MET A 1 -4.81 24.53 6.24
N PHE A 2 -4.29 23.41 6.77
CA PHE A 2 -3.35 22.56 6.04
C PHE A 2 -4.17 21.40 5.47
N LEU A 3 -4.13 21.19 4.16
CA LEU A 3 -4.60 19.95 3.55
C LEU A 3 -3.64 18.86 4.03
N ALA A 4 -4.16 17.87 4.78
CA ALA A 4 -3.36 16.71 5.13
C ALA A 4 -3.03 15.97 3.82
N ALA A 5 -1.79 16.06 3.35
CA ALA A 5 -1.31 15.27 2.24
C ALA A 5 -1.16 13.81 2.70
N CYS A 6 -1.56 12.85 1.87
CA CYS A 6 -1.34 11.43 2.12
C CYS A 6 0.16 11.11 2.21
N GLU A 7 0.54 10.18 3.07
CA GLU A 7 1.88 9.59 3.05
C GLU A 7 2.01 8.74 1.78
N CYS A 8 3.05 8.97 0.97
CA CYS A 8 3.27 8.25 -0.28
C CYS A 8 4.46 7.31 -0.16
N VAL A 9 4.23 6.02 -0.37
CA VAL A 9 5.26 4.98 -0.42
C VAL A 9 5.43 4.53 -1.86
N VAL A 10 6.61 4.78 -2.42
CA VAL A 10 6.91 4.53 -3.83
C VAL A 10 7.80 3.30 -3.99
N TYR A 11 7.39 2.39 -4.86
CA TYR A 11 8.16 1.24 -5.32
C TYR A 11 8.48 1.42 -6.81
N GLN A 12 9.76 1.63 -7.12
CA GLN A 12 10.27 1.76 -8.48
C GLN A 12 11.05 0.50 -8.88
N SER A 13 10.87 0.04 -10.12
CA SER A 13 11.59 -1.12 -10.63
C SER A 13 13.06 -0.84 -10.98
N TYR A 14 13.44 0.43 -11.13
CA TYR A 14 14.81 0.83 -11.43
C TYR A 14 15.79 0.32 -10.36
N GLY A 15 16.69 -0.58 -10.76
CA GLY A 15 17.66 -1.22 -9.87
C GLY A 15 17.14 -2.41 -9.07
N ASN A 16 15.82 -2.55 -8.88
CA ASN A 16 15.20 -3.74 -8.31
C ASN A 16 13.74 -3.91 -8.77
N SER A 17 13.50 -4.84 -9.68
CA SER A 17 12.17 -5.11 -10.26
C SER A 17 11.24 -5.94 -9.38
N ARG A 18 11.67 -6.32 -8.16
CA ARG A 18 10.86 -7.11 -7.22
C ARG A 18 10.88 -6.52 -5.83
N GLY A 19 9.73 -6.57 -5.16
CA GLY A 19 9.60 -6.06 -3.80
C GLY A 19 8.48 -6.75 -3.05
N LYS A 20 8.43 -6.50 -1.75
CA LYS A 20 7.31 -6.86 -0.88
C LYS A 20 6.77 -5.57 -0.27
N PHE A 21 5.46 -5.42 -0.31
CA PHE A 21 4.75 -4.38 0.43
C PHE A 21 3.82 -5.03 1.44
N THR A 22 3.54 -4.33 2.53
CA THR A 22 2.66 -4.80 3.60
C THR A 22 1.85 -3.64 4.13
N SER A 23 0.75 -3.95 4.81
CA SER A 23 0.08 -2.96 5.66
C SER A 23 1.02 -2.46 6.75
N PRO A 24 0.78 -1.26 7.32
CA PRO A 24 1.49 -0.82 8.51
C PRO A 24 1.30 -1.84 9.63
N ASN A 25 2.39 -2.14 10.35
CA ASN A 25 2.47 -3.11 11.44
C ASN A 25 2.36 -4.59 11.08
N PHE A 26 2.20 -4.98 9.81
CA PHE A 26 2.19 -6.39 9.42
C PHE A 26 3.41 -7.14 10.04
N PRO A 27 3.24 -8.31 10.67
CA PRO A 27 2.07 -9.21 10.60
C PRO A 27 0.92 -8.87 11.57
N GLU A 28 1.04 -7.83 12.39
CA GLU A 28 -0.04 -7.39 13.29
C GLU A 28 -1.16 -6.67 12.52
N THR A 29 -2.30 -6.47 13.20
CA THR A 29 -3.45 -5.77 12.63
C THR A 29 -3.11 -4.33 12.22
N TYR A 30 -3.59 -3.91 11.04
CA TYR A 30 -3.41 -2.56 10.55
C TYR A 30 -4.09 -1.51 11.47
N PRO A 31 -3.51 -0.30 11.65
CA PRO A 31 -4.09 0.73 12.51
C PRO A 31 -5.51 1.14 12.10
N ARG A 32 -6.39 1.40 13.07
CA ARG A 32 -7.77 1.85 12.81
C ARG A 32 -7.88 3.27 12.23
N ASN A 33 -6.87 4.12 12.46
CA ASN A 33 -6.90 5.54 12.12
C ASN A 33 -5.85 5.89 11.06
N ILE A 34 -5.81 5.14 9.96
CA ILE A 34 -4.93 5.45 8.83
C ILE A 34 -5.47 6.72 8.15
N ASN A 35 -4.77 7.84 8.36
CA ASN A 35 -5.20 9.15 7.83
C ASN A 35 -5.03 9.30 6.32
N CYS A 36 -4.13 8.52 5.69
CA CYS A 36 -4.07 8.19 4.26
C CYS A 36 -2.64 7.72 3.91
N ILE A 37 -2.49 6.50 3.40
CA ILE A 37 -1.22 5.99 2.84
C ILE A 37 -1.47 5.57 1.40
N LEU A 38 -0.66 6.07 0.47
CA LEU A 38 -0.71 5.76 -0.95
C LEU A 38 0.51 4.91 -1.33
N TYR A 39 0.25 3.67 -1.72
CA TYR A 39 1.27 2.81 -2.31
C TYR A 39 1.29 3.02 -3.82
N THR A 40 2.41 3.50 -4.36
CA THR A 40 2.60 3.78 -5.78
C THR A 40 3.66 2.85 -6.35
N PHE A 41 3.29 2.05 -7.34
CA PHE A 41 4.20 1.14 -8.04
C PHE A 41 4.50 1.73 -9.42
N ILE A 42 5.77 1.84 -9.79
CA ILE A 42 6.22 2.42 -11.06
C ILE A 42 7.17 1.42 -11.72
N GLY A 43 6.75 0.92 -12.89
CA GLY A 43 7.59 0.14 -13.79
C GLY A 43 8.25 1.04 -14.84
N ASP A 44 9.38 0.58 -15.38
CA ASP A 44 10.07 1.24 -16.48
C ASP A 44 9.35 0.98 -17.82
N LEU A 45 9.80 1.66 -18.88
CA LEU A 45 9.26 1.53 -20.23
C LEU A 45 9.27 0.06 -20.70
N GLY A 46 8.07 -0.47 -20.98
CA GLY A 46 7.89 -1.84 -21.45
C GLY A 46 7.67 -2.88 -20.34
N GLU A 47 7.69 -2.48 -19.08
CA GLU A 47 7.40 -3.38 -17.95
C GLU A 47 5.90 -3.44 -17.60
N ILE A 48 5.50 -4.55 -16.98
CA ILE A 48 4.16 -4.75 -16.42
C ILE A 48 4.33 -4.93 -14.91
N ILE A 49 3.54 -4.18 -14.14
CA ILE A 49 3.50 -4.32 -12.69
C ILE A 49 2.56 -5.49 -12.34
N GLU A 50 3.12 -6.54 -11.75
CA GLU A 50 2.38 -7.68 -11.23
C GLU A 50 2.30 -7.60 -9.70
N LEU A 51 1.09 -7.58 -9.15
CA LEU A 51 0.85 -7.61 -7.70
C LEU A 51 0.19 -8.93 -7.33
N SER A 52 0.78 -9.62 -6.35
CA SER A 52 0.20 -10.81 -5.72
C SER A 52 0.04 -10.55 -4.22
N PHE A 53 -1.13 -10.89 -3.70
CA PHE A 53 -1.44 -10.77 -2.27
C PHE A 53 -1.29 -12.15 -1.63
N LEU A 54 -0.35 -12.27 -0.70
CA LEU A 54 -0.18 -13.50 0.09
C LEU A 54 -1.19 -13.57 1.23
N GLU A 55 -1.58 -12.41 1.77
CA GLU A 55 -2.55 -12.28 2.84
C GLU A 55 -3.36 -10.99 2.60
N PHE A 56 -4.68 -11.07 2.78
CA PHE A 56 -5.59 -9.97 2.57
C PHE A 56 -6.76 -10.03 3.55
N ASP A 57 -6.68 -9.23 4.61
CA ASP A 57 -7.72 -9.08 5.62
C ASP A 57 -8.06 -7.60 5.80
N LEU A 58 -9.30 -7.24 5.47
CA LEU A 58 -9.83 -5.88 5.59
C LEU A 58 -11.21 -5.94 6.24
N LYS A 59 -11.49 -4.95 7.09
CA LYS A 59 -12.83 -4.74 7.65
C LYS A 59 -13.87 -4.63 6.53
N MET A 60 -14.96 -5.38 6.68
CA MET A 60 -16.12 -5.28 5.79
C MET A 60 -16.76 -3.88 5.90
N PRO A 61 -17.13 -3.25 4.78
CA PRO A 61 -17.92 -2.02 4.80
C PRO A 61 -19.24 -2.28 5.53
N GLY A 62 -19.51 -1.54 6.62
CA GLY A 62 -20.76 -1.65 7.38
C GLY A 62 -20.70 -2.41 8.71
N GLN A 63 -19.52 -2.91 9.11
CA GLN A 63 -19.30 -3.58 10.41
C GLN A 63 -19.25 -2.60 11.61
N ASP A 64 -19.30 -1.29 11.37
CA ASP A 64 -19.30 -0.25 12.41
C ASP A 64 -20.72 0.36 12.60
N ARG A 65 -21.76 -0.48 12.64
CA ARG A 65 -23.12 -0.11 13.13
C ARG A 65 -23.33 -0.55 14.57
#